data_AF-A0A534YRI4-F1
#
_entry.id   AF-A0A534YRI4-F1
#
_cell.length_a   1.000
_cell.length_b   1.000
_cell.length_c   1.000
_cell.angle_alpha   90.00
_cell.angle_beta   90.00
_cell.angle_gamma   90.00
#
_symmetry.space_group_name_H-M   'P 1'
#
loop_
_entity.id
_entity.type
_entity.pdbx_description
1 polymer ?
#
loop_
_entity_poly.entity_id
_entity_poly.type
_entity_poly.pdbx_seq_one_letter_code
_entity_poly.pdbx_strand_id
1 'polypeptide(L)'
;MRGLIAVLALGASMCTSAPSGPTRYVNLEKDAHGERRALPFWVSSDAMQHCLEQGLRGLNAGTEARQAFDGAACADGRIGDLAHGTAVEALASSPECGALAKVRVLEGEHQGRVGCVPPEVLGPDRMP
;
A
#
# COMPACT_ATOMS: atom_id res chain seq x y z
N MET A 1 33.37 -16.05 55.39
CA MET A 1 32.14 -15.77 54.62
C MET A 1 32.53 -14.89 53.44
N ARG A 2 32.44 -15.42 52.21
CA ARG A 2 32.80 -14.74 50.96
C ARG A 2 31.53 -14.13 50.36
N GLY A 3 31.42 -12.80 50.32
CA GLY A 3 30.35 -12.09 49.63
C GLY A 3 30.79 -11.72 48.23
N LEU A 4 30.21 -12.35 47.21
CA LEU A 4 30.38 -12.00 45.80
C LEU A 4 29.25 -11.04 45.42
N ILE A 5 29.61 -9.79 45.14
CA ILE A 5 28.68 -8.78 44.61
C ILE A 5 28.56 -9.03 43.10
N ALA A 6 27.42 -9.53 42.67
CA ALA A 6 27.07 -9.67 41.27
C ALA A 6 26.60 -8.30 40.73
N VAL A 7 27.41 -7.67 39.88
CA VAL A 7 27.03 -6.48 39.12
C VAL A 7 26.22 -6.94 37.91
N LEU A 8 24.90 -6.77 37.97
CA LEU A 8 24.01 -6.95 36.82
C LEU A 8 24.22 -5.76 35.86
N ALA A 9 24.99 -6.00 34.79
CA ALA A 9 25.04 -5.10 33.66
C ALA A 9 23.68 -5.14 32.94
N LEU A 10 22.89 -4.08 33.09
CA LEU A 10 21.69 -3.86 32.30
C LEU A 10 22.09 -3.68 30.83
N GLY A 11 21.78 -4.68 30.01
CA GLY A 11 21.97 -4.65 28.57
C GLY A 11 21.18 -3.48 27.97
N ALA A 12 21.89 -2.56 27.33
CA ALA A 12 21.28 -1.53 26.51
C ALA A 12 20.52 -2.22 25.37
N SER A 13 19.20 -2.26 25.47
CA SER A 13 18.32 -2.57 24.34
C SER A 13 18.51 -1.48 23.30
N MET A 14 19.43 -1.72 22.37
CA MET A 14 19.56 -0.91 21.17
C MET A 14 18.26 -1.09 20.38
N CYS A 15 17.42 -0.06 20.39
CA CYS A 15 16.28 0.08 19.50
C CYS A 15 16.85 0.17 18.07
N THR A 16 17.07 -0.97 17.43
CA THR A 16 17.33 -1.05 15.99
C THR A 16 16.14 -0.42 15.30
N SER A 17 16.33 0.82 14.86
CA SER A 17 15.41 1.48 13.96
C SER A 17 15.47 0.68 12.67
N ALA A 18 14.39 -0.02 12.32
CA ALA A 18 14.30 -0.66 11.01
C ALA A 18 14.58 0.42 9.96
N PRO A 19 15.45 0.17 8.96
CA PRO A 19 15.77 1.17 7.96
C PRO A 19 14.47 1.58 7.27
N SER A 20 14.11 2.86 7.42
CA SER A 20 12.97 3.44 6.71
C SER A 20 13.26 3.40 5.22
N GLY A 21 12.32 2.87 4.44
CA GLY A 21 12.39 2.86 2.99
C GLY A 21 12.38 4.27 2.39
N PRO A 22 12.78 4.44 1.12
CA PRO A 22 12.72 5.75 0.48
C PRO A 22 11.27 6.22 0.36
N THR A 23 11.04 7.51 0.62
CA THR A 23 9.75 8.16 0.35
C THR A 23 9.51 8.22 -1.15
N ARG A 24 8.28 7.91 -1.55
CA ARG A 24 7.76 7.97 -2.91
C ARG A 24 6.41 8.68 -2.90
N TYR A 25 5.96 9.11 -4.07
CA TYR A 25 4.68 9.79 -4.23
C TYR A 25 3.82 9.08 -5.26
N VAL A 26 2.52 8.97 -4.95
CA VAL A 26 1.52 8.42 -5.86
C VAL A 26 1.23 9.43 -6.98
N ASN A 27 1.71 9.16 -8.19
CA ASN A 27 1.60 10.02 -9.35
C ASN A 27 0.60 9.42 -10.36
N LEU A 28 -0.62 9.93 -10.31
CA LEU A 28 -1.73 9.50 -11.18
C LEU A 28 -1.89 10.42 -12.38
N GLU A 29 -2.05 9.82 -13.55
CA GLU A 29 -2.40 10.50 -14.78
C GLU A 29 -3.85 10.99 -14.77
N LYS A 30 -4.12 12.03 -15.55
CA LYS A 30 -5.50 12.48 -15.81
C LYS A 30 -6.14 11.54 -16.82
N ASP A 31 -7.42 11.23 -16.63
CA ASP A 31 -8.20 10.47 -17.59
C ASP A 31 -8.64 11.35 -18.79
N ALA A 32 -9.43 10.77 -19.71
CA ALA A 32 -9.93 11.45 -20.89
C ALA A 32 -10.83 12.67 -20.58
N HIS A 33 -11.31 12.81 -19.34
CA HIS A 33 -12.10 13.93 -18.86
C HIS A 33 -11.26 14.97 -18.12
N GLY A 34 -9.94 14.76 -17.98
CA GLY A 34 -9.04 15.65 -17.28
C GLY A 34 -8.97 15.41 -15.77
N GLU A 35 -9.61 14.36 -15.26
CA GLU A 35 -9.72 14.07 -13.83
C GLU A 35 -8.69 13.04 -13.39
N ARG A 36 -8.19 13.18 -12.15
CA ARG A 36 -7.32 12.18 -11.52
C ARG A 36 -8.17 11.26 -10.65
N ARG A 37 -8.34 10.02 -11.09
CA ARG A 37 -9.03 9.02 -10.28
C ARG A 37 -8.12 8.56 -9.15
N ALA A 38 -8.69 8.37 -7.96
CA ALA A 38 -7.95 7.86 -6.82
C ALA A 38 -7.48 6.43 -7.10
N LEU A 39 -6.33 6.06 -6.53
CA LEU A 39 -5.70 4.76 -6.71
C LEU A 39 -6.13 3.82 -5.58
N PRO A 40 -6.92 2.78 -5.85
CA PRO A 40 -7.17 1.75 -4.86
C PRO A 40 -5.86 1.01 -4.51
N PHE A 41 -5.74 0.59 -3.26
CA PHE A 41 -4.62 -0.22 -2.79
C PHE A 41 -5.10 -1.36 -1.88
N TRP A 42 -4.37 -2.47 -1.91
CA TRP A 42 -4.86 -3.75 -1.39
C TRP A 42 -3.88 -4.39 -0.41
N VAL A 43 -4.37 -5.34 0.38
CA VAL A 43 -3.54 -6.13 1.30
C VAL A 43 -2.60 -7.11 0.58
N SER A 44 -2.91 -7.49 -0.67
CA SER A 44 -2.13 -8.42 -1.49
C SER A 44 -2.41 -8.25 -2.99
N SER A 45 -1.56 -8.84 -3.84
CA SER A 45 -1.83 -8.98 -5.28
C SER A 45 -3.06 -9.83 -5.56
N ASP A 46 -3.30 -10.87 -4.76
CA ASP A 46 -4.42 -11.79 -4.95
C ASP A 46 -5.76 -11.09 -4.72
N ALA A 47 -5.83 -10.18 -3.73
CA ALA A 47 -7.01 -9.36 -3.50
C ALA A 47 -7.32 -8.45 -4.70
N MET A 48 -6.28 -7.83 -5.28
CA MET A 48 -6.41 -7.03 -6.51
C MET A 48 -6.88 -7.89 -7.70
N GLN A 49 -6.29 -9.08 -7.88
CA GLN A 49 -6.66 -10.00 -8.97
C GLN A 49 -8.09 -10.51 -8.84
N HIS A 50 -8.51 -10.90 -7.63
CA HIS A 50 -9.90 -11.32 -7.39
C HIS A 50 -10.90 -10.20 -7.70
N CYS A 51 -10.60 -8.96 -7.30
CA CYS A 51 -11.41 -7.80 -7.67
C CYS A 51 -11.50 -7.64 -9.21
N LEU A 52 -10.37 -7.75 -9.91
CA LEU A 52 -10.35 -7.68 -11.39
C LEU A 52 -11.19 -8.78 -12.03
N GLU A 53 -11.05 -10.02 -11.58
CA GLU A 53 -11.83 -11.16 -12.09
C GLU A 53 -13.32 -11.01 -11.85
N GLN A 54 -13.73 -10.58 -10.65
CA GLN A 54 -15.13 -10.34 -10.34
C GLN A 54 -15.70 -9.19 -11.19
N GLY A 55 -14.91 -8.13 -11.38
CA GLY A 55 -15.25 -7.02 -12.26
C GLY A 55 -15.52 -7.48 -13.70
N LEU A 56 -14.62 -8.30 -14.25
CA LEU A 56 -14.75 -8.90 -15.59
C LEU A 56 -15.96 -9.83 -15.70
N ARG A 57 -16.25 -10.63 -14.68
CA ARG A 57 -17.46 -11.48 -14.65
C ARG A 57 -18.74 -10.63 -14.64
N GLY A 58 -18.77 -9.55 -13.87
CA GLY A 58 -19.89 -8.59 -13.85
C GLY A 58 -20.11 -7.92 -15.21
N LEU A 59 -19.02 -7.51 -15.87
CA LEU A 59 -19.04 -6.98 -17.24
C LEU A 59 -19.62 -7.98 -18.24
N ASN A 60 -19.16 -9.23 -18.20
CA ASN A 60 -19.70 -10.30 -19.03
C ASN A 60 -21.18 -10.58 -18.74
N ALA A 61 -21.63 -10.30 -17.51
CA ALA A 61 -23.04 -10.39 -17.10
C ALA A 61 -23.87 -9.13 -17.44
N GLY A 62 -23.27 -8.12 -18.08
CA GLY A 62 -23.95 -6.89 -18.51
C GLY A 62 -24.05 -5.79 -17.45
N THR A 63 -23.33 -5.91 -16.33
CA THR A 63 -23.23 -4.84 -15.32
C THR A 63 -22.28 -3.74 -15.82
N GLU A 64 -22.53 -2.48 -15.43
CA GLU A 64 -21.63 -1.37 -15.76
C GLU A 64 -20.20 -1.61 -15.23
N ALA A 65 -19.18 -1.34 -16.07
CA ALA A 65 -17.76 -1.53 -15.72
C ALA A 65 -17.40 -0.91 -14.37
N ARG A 66 -17.87 0.32 -14.14
CA ARG A 66 -17.51 1.09 -12.95
C ARG A 66 -18.06 0.49 -11.66
N GLN A 67 -19.31 0.04 -11.68
CA GLN A 67 -19.93 -0.63 -10.53
C GLN A 67 -19.22 -1.96 -10.20
N ALA A 68 -18.69 -2.62 -11.23
CA ALA A 68 -17.99 -3.89 -11.08
C ALA A 68 -16.62 -3.73 -10.37
N PHE A 69 -15.95 -2.58 -10.53
CA PHE A 69 -14.65 -2.28 -9.90
C PHE A 69 -14.76 -1.47 -8.58
N ASP A 70 -15.83 -0.69 -8.40
CA ASP A 70 -16.02 0.16 -7.22
C ASP A 70 -16.95 -0.46 -6.16
N GLY A 71 -17.72 -1.50 -6.51
CA GLY A 71 -18.73 -2.12 -5.63
C GLY A 71 -18.19 -3.20 -4.68
N ALA A 72 -19.12 -3.96 -4.06
CA ALA A 72 -18.83 -5.03 -3.09
C ALA A 72 -17.82 -6.09 -3.59
N ALA A 73 -17.69 -6.24 -4.91
CA ALA A 73 -16.75 -7.15 -5.56
C ALA A 73 -15.27 -6.84 -5.26
N CYS A 74 -14.97 -5.59 -4.93
CA CYS A 74 -13.63 -5.13 -4.65
C CYS A 74 -13.43 -4.71 -3.18
N ALA A 75 -14.36 -5.08 -2.30
CA ALA A 75 -14.26 -4.79 -0.87
C ALA A 75 -13.29 -5.75 -0.16
N ASP A 76 -13.25 -7.02 -0.56
CA ASP A 76 -12.39 -8.02 0.07
C ASP A 76 -10.91 -7.74 -0.20
N GLY A 77 -10.20 -7.31 0.85
CA GLY A 77 -8.77 -7.02 0.81
C GLY A 77 -8.40 -5.65 0.23
N ARG A 78 -9.36 -4.80 -0.16
CA ARG A 78 -9.11 -3.36 -0.41
C ARG A 78 -8.93 -2.64 0.92
N ILE A 79 -7.91 -1.80 0.98
CA ILE A 79 -7.61 -1.01 2.17
C ILE A 79 -8.28 0.37 2.09
N GLY A 80 -8.27 0.97 0.92
CA GLY A 80 -8.82 2.30 0.67
C GLY A 80 -8.31 2.84 -0.66
N ASP A 81 -8.30 4.17 -0.79
CA ASP A 81 -7.88 4.88 -1.99
C ASP A 81 -6.80 5.92 -1.68
N LEU A 82 -5.79 5.99 -2.53
CA LEU A 82 -4.71 6.96 -2.44
C LEU A 82 -4.93 8.06 -3.47
N ALA A 83 -4.95 9.30 -3.02
CA ALA A 83 -5.02 10.45 -3.90
C ALA A 83 -3.68 10.67 -4.63
N HIS A 84 -3.74 11.36 -5.76
CA HIS A 84 -2.54 11.90 -6.39
C HIS A 84 -1.74 12.76 -5.40
N GLY A 85 -0.41 12.59 -5.39
CA GLY A 85 0.51 13.27 -4.50
C GLY A 85 0.65 12.66 -3.11
N THR A 86 -0.08 11.59 -2.78
CA THR A 86 0.03 10.91 -1.48
C THR A 86 1.45 10.40 -1.25
N ALA A 87 2.08 10.80 -0.13
CA ALA A 87 3.39 10.31 0.26
C ALA A 87 3.30 8.89 0.86
N VAL A 88 4.20 8.02 0.39
CA VAL A 88 4.32 6.64 0.85
C VAL A 88 5.78 6.27 1.05
N GLU A 89 6.05 5.35 1.96
CA GLU A 89 7.35 4.71 2.13
C GLU A 89 7.38 3.42 1.32
N ALA A 90 8.35 3.28 0.42
CA ALA A 90 8.55 2.04 -0.32
C ALA A 90 9.22 1.00 0.58
N LEU A 91 8.53 -0.10 0.85
CA LEU A 91 9.04 -1.19 1.67
C LEU A 91 9.75 -2.24 0.82
N ALA A 92 10.49 -3.15 1.48
CA ALA A 92 11.06 -4.30 0.81
C ALA A 92 9.96 -5.12 0.10
N SER A 93 10.30 -5.68 -1.06
CA SER A 93 9.44 -6.60 -1.80
C SER A 93 9.00 -7.75 -0.90
N SER A 94 7.76 -8.18 -1.05
CA SER A 94 7.16 -9.20 -0.20
C SER A 94 6.29 -10.15 -1.03
N PRO A 95 6.25 -11.45 -0.71
CA PRO A 95 5.52 -12.43 -1.51
C PRO A 95 4.04 -12.07 -1.71
N GLU A 96 3.39 -11.47 -0.72
CA GLU A 96 1.98 -11.09 -0.80
C GLU A 96 1.67 -9.99 -1.82
N CYS A 97 2.66 -9.16 -2.19
CA CYS A 97 2.48 -8.16 -3.23
C CYS A 97 2.88 -8.69 -4.62
N GLY A 98 3.59 -9.82 -4.71
CA GLY A 98 4.04 -10.37 -5.99
C GLY A 98 4.83 -9.34 -6.82
N ALA A 99 4.26 -8.95 -7.96
CA ALA A 99 4.84 -7.93 -8.86
C ALA A 99 4.52 -6.48 -8.46
N LEU A 100 3.64 -6.27 -7.48
CA LEU A 100 3.27 -4.95 -6.96
C LEU A 100 4.32 -4.41 -5.99
N ALA A 101 4.37 -3.08 -5.87
CA ALA A 101 5.18 -2.43 -4.86
C ALA A 101 4.46 -2.47 -3.51
N LYS A 102 5.19 -2.90 -2.46
CA LYS A 102 4.72 -2.81 -1.08
C LYS A 102 5.01 -1.43 -0.52
N VAL A 103 4.01 -0.77 0.01
CA VAL A 103 4.12 0.61 0.49
C VAL A 103 3.46 0.79 1.85
N ARG A 104 3.99 1.71 2.66
CA ARG A 104 3.33 2.25 3.84
C ARG A 104 2.89 3.69 3.58
N VAL A 105 1.64 4.02 3.86
CA VAL A 105 1.15 5.39 3.71
C VAL A 105 1.72 6.27 4.81
N LEU A 106 2.28 7.44 4.45
CA LEU A 106 2.93 8.33 5.40
C LEU A 106 2.03 9.45 5.92
N GLU A 107 1.01 9.83 5.16
CA GLU A 107 0.13 10.97 5.44
C GLU A 107 -1.32 10.70 5.00
N GLY A 108 -2.26 11.49 5.51
CA GLY A 108 -3.67 11.42 5.15
C GLY A 108 -4.47 10.35 5.89
N GLU A 109 -5.66 10.04 5.37
CA GLU A 109 -6.66 9.16 6.01
C GLU A 109 -6.11 7.75 6.32
N HIS A 110 -5.25 7.23 5.44
CA HIS A 110 -4.73 5.88 5.56
C HIS A 110 -3.33 5.81 6.18
N GLN A 111 -2.88 6.85 6.89
CA GLN A 111 -1.55 6.90 7.50
C GLN A 111 -1.21 5.63 8.30
N GLY A 112 0.00 5.11 8.09
CA GLY A 112 0.54 3.93 8.76
C GLY A 112 0.07 2.60 8.17
N ARG A 113 -0.98 2.59 7.35
CA ARG A 113 -1.47 1.39 6.65
C ARG A 113 -0.44 0.93 5.62
N VAL A 114 -0.32 -0.39 5.49
CA VAL A 114 0.59 -1.04 4.54
C VAL A 114 -0.24 -1.80 3.52
N GLY A 115 0.09 -1.64 2.24
CA GLY A 115 -0.55 -2.36 1.16
C GLY A 115 0.30 -2.45 -0.09
N CYS A 116 -0.28 -3.00 -1.14
CA CYS A 116 0.32 -3.22 -2.44
C CYS A 116 -0.30 -2.26 -3.46
N VAL A 117 0.54 -1.65 -4.29
CA VAL A 117 0.14 -0.74 -5.38
C VAL A 117 0.93 -1.06 -6.66
N PRO A 118 0.43 -0.70 -7.85
CA PRO A 118 1.20 -0.81 -9.08
C PRO A 118 2.49 0.04 -9.00
N PRO A 119 3.69 -0.50 -9.26
CA PRO A 119 4.94 0.24 -9.11
C PRO A 119 5.05 1.46 -10.05
N GLU A 120 4.39 1.42 -11.21
CA GLU A 120 4.42 2.47 -12.23
C GLU A 120 3.80 3.80 -11.77
N VAL A 121 2.95 3.78 -10.74
CA VAL A 121 2.34 4.99 -10.18
C VAL A 121 3.24 5.68 -9.15
N LEU A 122 4.41 5.10 -8.82
CA LEU A 122 5.29 5.62 -7.78
C LEU A 122 6.43 6.45 -8.38
N GLY A 123 6.45 7.75 -8.07
CA GLY A 123 7.54 8.66 -8.44
C GLY A 123 8.47 8.98 -7.26
N PRO A 124 9.74 9.36 -7.52
CA PRO A 124 10.62 9.95 -6.51
C PRO A 124 10.13 11.35 -6.06
N ASP A 125 9.48 12.08 -6.96
CA ASP A 125 9.00 13.44 -6.74
C ASP A 125 7.47 13.51 -6.89
N ARG A 126 6.85 14.40 -6.12
CA ARG A 126 5.42 14.70 -6.21
C ARG A 126 5.17 15.46 -7.51
N MET A 127 4.35 14.89 -8.40
CA MET A 127 3.89 15.59 -9.58
C MET A 127 2.85 16.67 -9.23
N PRO A 128 2.79 17.78 -9.99
CA PRO A 128 1.76 18.81 -9.85
C PRO A 128 0.41 18.33 -10.40
#